data_AF-A0A3A9WPJ7-F1
#
_entry.id   AF-A0A3A9WPJ7-F1
#
_cell.length_a   1.000
_cell.length_b   1.000
_cell.length_c   1.000
_cell.angle_alpha   90.00
_cell.angle_beta   90.00
_cell.angle_gamma   90.00
#
_symmetry.space_group_name_H-M   'P 1'
#
loop_
_entity.id
_entity.type
_entity.pdbx_description
1 polymer ?
#
loop_
_entity_poly.entity_id
_entity_poly.type
_entity_poly.pdbx_seq_one_letter_code
_entity_poly.pdbx_strand_id
1 'polypeptide(L)' 'MINKKLKRLLKKSKGAKTVYGISKILGISPQAGDYIVKRKDLAKDFERLQKIADYMGVDIIEIVDYKKNK' A
#
# COMPACT_ATOMS: atom_id res chain seq x y z
N MET A 1 -1.30 -6.67 12.82
CA MET A 1 -0.83 -7.56 11.73
C MET A 1 -0.58 -6.71 10.49
N ILE A 2 0.61 -6.83 9.91
CA ILE A 2 1.06 -6.12 8.70
C ILE A 2 0.23 -6.60 7.49
N ASN A 3 -0.08 -5.69 6.55
CA ASN A 3 -0.71 -6.05 5.28
C ASN A 3 0.25 -6.94 4.45
N LYS A 4 -0.07 -8.24 4.38
CA LYS A 4 0.81 -9.22 3.74
C LYS A 4 0.81 -9.09 2.21
N LYS A 5 -0.28 -8.61 1.62
CA LYS A 5 -0.41 -8.49 0.17
C LYS A 5 0.44 -7.34 -0.37
N LEU A 6 0.29 -6.14 0.20
CA LEU A 6 1.08 -4.97 -0.18
C LEU A 6 2.58 -5.20 0.06
N LYS A 7 2.95 -5.84 1.18
CA LYS A 7 4.35 -6.20 1.46
C LYS A 7 4.91 -7.19 0.43
N ARG A 8 4.11 -8.14 -0.06
CA ARG A 8 4.53 -9.08 -1.13
C ARG A 8 4.68 -8.37 -2.47
N LEU A 9 3.76 -7.47 -2.81
CA LEU A 9 3.84 -6.65 -4.02
C LEU A 9 5.12 -5.81 -4.03
N LEU A 10 5.42 -5.13 -2.92
CA LEU A 10 6.65 -4.34 -2.76
C LEU A 10 7.94 -5.17 -2.83
N LYS A 11 7.90 -6.45 -2.42
CA LYS A 11 9.05 -7.36 -2.57
C LYS A 11 9.24 -7.84 -4.01
N LYS A 12 8.16 -7.93 -4.78
CA LYS A 12 8.19 -8.36 -6.18
C LYS A 12 8.52 -7.20 -7.12
N SER A 13 8.16 -5.98 -6.76
CA SER A 13 8.45 -4.81 -7.57
C SER A 13 9.94 -4.43 -7.48
N LYS A 14 10.59 -4.34 -8.63
CA LYS A 14 11.94 -3.78 -8.78
C LYS A 14 11.83 -2.35 -9.33
N GLY A 15 12.75 -1.46 -8.96
CA GLY A 15 12.82 -0.09 -9.48
C GLY A 15 12.07 0.95 -8.63
N ALA A 16 11.37 1.89 -9.26
CA ALA A 16 10.75 3.04 -8.57
C ALA A 16 9.65 2.63 -7.56
N LYS A 17 8.96 1.51 -7.82
CA LYS A 17 7.81 0.98 -7.05
C LYS A 17 8.22 0.44 -5.67
N THR A 18 8.61 1.36 -4.79
CA THR A 18 9.09 1.09 -3.42
C THR A 18 8.26 1.84 -2.40
N VAL A 19 8.47 1.57 -1.11
CA VAL A 19 7.88 2.36 -0.01
C VAL A 19 8.18 3.86 -0.17
N TYR A 20 9.39 4.18 -0.64
CA TYR A 20 9.78 5.56 -0.92
C TYR A 20 8.98 6.18 -2.06
N GLY A 21 8.77 5.45 -3.16
CA GLY A 21 7.93 5.89 -4.27
C GLY A 21 6.47 6.13 -3.86
N ILE A 22 5.92 5.22 -3.04
CA ILE A 22 4.59 5.38 -2.44
C ILE A 22 4.54 6.63 -1.56
N SER A 23 5.54 6.85 -0.72
CA SER A 23 5.60 8.03 0.16
C SER A 23 5.59 9.33 -0.65
N LYS A 24 6.35 9.36 -1.75
CA LYS A 24 6.43 10.52 -2.64
C LYS A 24 5.10 10.83 -3.33
N ILE A 25 4.38 9.81 -3.81
CA ILE A 25 3.08 9.99 -4.49
C ILE A 25 1.98 10.42 -3.53
N LEU A 26 2.03 9.91 -2.31
CA LEU A 26 1.09 10.30 -1.27
C LEU A 26 1.43 11.67 -0.65
N GLY A 27 2.59 12.26 -0.99
CA GLY A 27 3.04 13.52 -0.40
C GLY A 27 3.35 13.42 1.09
N ILE A 28 3.78 12.23 1.55
CA ILE A 28 4.01 11.93 2.97
C ILE A 28 5.49 11.61 3.24
N SER A 29 5.88 11.63 4.51
CA SER A 29 7.23 11.23 4.90
C SER A 29 7.49 9.73 4.66
N PRO A 30 8.74 9.32 4.45
CA PRO A 30 9.10 7.90 4.32
C PRO A 30 8.66 7.04 5.51
N GLN A 31 8.67 7.60 6.74
CA GLN A 31 8.18 6.87 7.92
C GLN A 31 6.66 6.65 7.85
N ALA A 32 5.92 7.64 7.33
CA ALA A 32 4.47 7.51 7.13
C ALA A 32 4.16 6.48 6.03
N GLY A 33 4.96 6.39 4.97
CA GLY A 33 4.83 5.33 3.97
C GLY A 33 5.09 3.94 4.54
N ASP A 34 6.13 3.77 5.34
CA ASP A 34 6.40 2.50 6.04
C ASP A 34 5.28 2.14 7.01
N TYR A 35 4.68 3.14 7.66
CA TYR A 35 3.52 2.98 8.52
C TYR A 35 2.27 2.49 7.79
N ILE A 36 1.99 3.04 6.60
CA ILE A 36 0.89 2.61 5.72
C ILE A 36 1.05 1.14 5.34
N VAL A 37 2.27 0.72 4.96
CA VAL A 37 2.56 -0.68 4.61
C VAL A 37 2.37 -1.62 5.80
N LYS A 38 2.64 -1.13 7.02
CA LYS A 38 2.57 -1.91 8.26
C LYS A 38 1.18 -1.94 8.92
N ARG A 39 0.27 -1.00 8.61
CA ARG A 39 -1.09 -0.99 9.16
C ARG A 39 -2.06 -1.89 8.37
N LYS A 40 -3.05 -2.39 9.10
CA LYS A 40 -4.07 -3.35 8.62
C LYS A 40 -5.33 -2.65 8.09
N ASP A 41 -5.60 -1.45 8.58
CA ASP A 41 -6.88 -0.76 8.39
C ASP A 41 -6.72 0.40 7.41
N LEU A 42 -6.23 0.07 6.21
CA LEU A 42 -6.11 1.03 5.11
C LEU A 42 -7.47 1.33 4.47
N ALA A 43 -8.49 0.51 4.74
CA ALA A 43 -9.83 0.65 4.18
C ALA A 43 -10.49 2.00 4.53
N LYS A 44 -10.06 2.66 5.61
CA LYS A 44 -10.53 4.00 5.99
C LYS A 44 -10.05 5.12 5.06
N ASP A 45 -9.02 4.87 4.23
CA ASP A 45 -8.50 5.82 3.25
C ASP A 45 -8.49 5.18 1.84
N PHE A 46 -9.67 4.88 1.33
CA PHE A 46 -9.86 4.33 -0.03
C PHE A 46 -9.12 5.15 -1.10
N GLU A 47 -9.13 6.49 -0.98
CA GLU A 47 -8.45 7.38 -1.93
C GLU A 47 -6.93 7.22 -1.94
N ARG A 48 -6.31 7.01 -0.76
CA ARG A 48 -4.87 6.74 -0.66
C ARG A 48 -4.52 5.36 -1.20
N LEU A 49 -5.36 4.38 -0.93
CA LEU A 49 -5.21 3.03 -1.47
C LEU A 49 -5.30 3.03 -2.99
N GLN A 50 -6.27 3.73 -3.56
CA GLN A 50 -6.41 3.85 -5.01
C GLN A 50 -5.14 4.46 -5.63
N LYS A 51 -4.61 5.54 -5.07
CA LYS A 51 -3.34 6.14 -5.54
C LYS A 51 -2.16 5.17 -5.48
N ILE A 52 -2.08 4.32 -4.45
CA ILE A 52 -1.06 3.26 -4.37
C ILE A 52 -1.28 2.19 -5.44
N ALA A 53 -2.53 1.76 -5.65
CA ALA A 53 -2.89 0.77 -6.66
C ALA A 53 -2.54 1.25 -8.06
N ASP A 54 -2.92 2.48 -8.40
CA ASP A 54 -2.63 3.16 -9.67
C ASP A 54 -1.12 3.26 -9.89
N TYR A 55 -0.37 3.67 -8.87
CA TYR A 55 1.09 3.75 -8.95
C TYR A 55 1.74 2.38 -9.19
N MET A 56 1.24 1.36 -8.50
CA MET A 56 1.75 0.00 -8.61
C MET A 56 1.29 -0.66 -9.91
N GLY A 57 0.25 -0.12 -10.57
CA GLY A 57 -0.37 -0.68 -11.77
C GLY A 57 -1.10 -1.99 -11.46
N VAL A 58 -1.75 -2.07 -10.31
CA VAL A 58 -2.48 -3.25 -9.82
C VAL A 58 -3.87 -2.86 -9.36
N ASP A 59 -4.76 -3.84 -9.22
CA ASP A 59 -6.10 -3.60 -8.68
C ASP A 59 -6.03 -3.31 -7.16
N ILE A 60 -6.87 -2.41 -6.68
CA ILE A 60 -7.01 -2.10 -5.26
C ILE A 60 -7.30 -3.35 -4.42
N ILE A 61 -8.00 -4.36 -4.96
CA ILE A 61 -8.25 -5.64 -4.26
C ILE A 61 -6.97 -6.46 -3.99
N GLU A 62 -5.93 -6.24 -4.79
CA GLU A 62 -4.62 -6.88 -4.62
C GLU A 62 -3.81 -6.24 -3.48
N ILE A 63 -4.10 -4.99 -3.11
CA ILE A 63 -3.47 -4.31 -1.97
C ILE A 63 -4.36 -4.30 -0.72
N VAL A 64 -5.69 -4.32 -0.86
CA VAL A 64 -6.60 -4.31 0.29
C VAL A 64 -6.67 -5.70 0.91
N ASP A 65 -6.25 -5.77 2.17
CA ASP A 65 -6.43 -6.96 3.00
C ASP A 65 -7.80 -6.87 3.68
N TYR A 66 -8.86 -7.02 2.89
CA TYR A 66 -10.22 -7.08 3.41
C TYR A 66 -10.36 -8.39 4.17
N LYS A 67 -10.14 -8.35 5.49
CA LYS A 67 -10.60 -9.43 6.35
C LYS A 67 -12.11 -9.40 6.23
N LYS A 68 -12.67 -10.35 5.49
CA LYS A 68 -14.09 -10.67 5.53
C LYS A 68 -14.36 -11.02 6.99
N ASN A 69 -14.78 -10.03 7.79
CA ASN A 69 -15.22 -10.27 9.15
C ASN A 69 -16.45 -11.18 8.97
N LYS A 70 -16.26 -12.42 9.40
CA LYS A 70 -17.27 -13.45 9.42
C LYS A 70 -18.07 -13.30 10.70
#